data_AF-A0A0D6TJX7-F1
#
_entry.id   AF-A0A0D6TJX7-F1
#
_cell.length_a   1.000
_cell.length_b   1.000
_cell.length_c   1.000
_cell.angle_alpha   90.00
_cell.angle_beta   90.00
_cell.angle_gamma   90.00
#
_symmetry.space_group_name_H-M   'P 1'
#
loop_
_entity.id
_entity.type
_entity.pdbx_description
1 polymer ?
#
loop_
_entity_poly.entity_id
_entity_poly.type
_entity_poly.pdbx_seq_one_letter_code
_entity_poly.pdbx_strand_id
1 'polypeptide(L)'
;MIYDKKLDISKEEEKEVIELLRDEYEKEKLNYPFQDPDFDEVAALWGSKIVYFTTQLVLNREDTASKISTLFPDFGKPMTPSAMLSADLCLRFLPQLLLQLQHMDADDVILPVLEQKLKQFPYSGIGYEMNLENIDLSIVLSDSCLTQLFLDRVTEKKDKNRGSLEVIKPLLLANFGDYKTIFWNEL
;
A
#
# COMPACT_ATOMS: atom_id res chain seq x y z
N MET A 1 -23.14 14.16 18.54
CA MET A 1 -22.01 14.84 17.88
C MET A 1 -20.81 13.94 18.10
N ILE A 2 -20.45 13.13 17.09
CA ILE A 2 -19.26 12.28 17.15
C ILE A 2 -18.13 13.08 16.48
N TYR A 3 -16.93 12.93 17.04
CA TYR A 3 -15.64 13.47 16.60
C TYR A 3 -15.27 14.83 17.19
N ASP A 4 -15.07 14.79 18.50
CA ASP A 4 -14.15 15.72 19.15
C ASP A 4 -12.72 15.44 18.65
N LYS A 5 -12.03 16.55 18.37
CA LYS A 5 -10.76 16.70 17.67
C LYS A 5 -9.60 15.97 18.36
N LYS A 6 -9.24 14.77 17.92
CA LYS A 6 -7.88 14.26 18.19
C LYS A 6 -7.26 13.72 16.92
N LEU A 7 -6.43 14.57 16.32
CA LEU A 7 -5.39 14.15 15.36
C LEU A 7 -4.13 13.65 16.09
N ASP A 8 -4.11 13.71 17.43
CA ASP A 8 -2.99 13.30 18.24
C ASP A 8 -3.15 11.83 18.65
N ILE A 9 -2.16 11.03 18.27
CA ILE A 9 -2.03 9.62 18.65
C ILE A 9 -1.03 9.56 19.81
N SER A 10 -1.44 8.98 20.93
CA SER A 10 -0.56 8.76 22.08
C SER A 10 0.45 7.65 21.80
N LYS A 11 1.55 7.62 22.55
CA LYS A 11 2.56 6.56 22.42
C LYS A 11 2.02 5.19 22.82
N GLU A 12 1.08 5.18 23.76
CA GLU A 12 0.36 3.98 24.19
C GLU A 12 -0.48 3.41 23.04
N GLU A 13 -1.24 4.26 22.33
CA GLU A 13 -2.00 3.84 21.13
C GLU A 13 -1.06 3.36 20.02
N GLU A 14 0.08 4.03 19.78
CA GLU A 14 1.08 3.56 18.81
C GLU A 14 1.57 2.14 19.15
N LYS A 15 1.86 1.89 20.42
CA LYS A 15 2.33 0.58 20.88
C LYS A 15 1.26 -0.50 20.70
N GLU A 16 0.01 -0.22 21.10
CA GLU A 16 -1.10 -1.16 20.94
C GLU A 16 -1.34 -1.50 19.46
N VAL A 17 -1.26 -0.52 18.57
CA VAL A 17 -1.36 -0.73 17.12
C VAL A 17 -0.20 -1.57 16.60
N ILE A 18 1.03 -1.33 17.06
CA ILE A 18 2.19 -2.15 16.64
C ILE A 18 2.00 -3.61 17.05
N GLU A 19 1.60 -3.89 18.29
CA GLU A 19 1.39 -5.28 18.76
C GLU A 19 0.28 -5.96 17.94
N LEU A 20 -0.83 -5.27 17.69
CA LEU A 20 -1.90 -5.79 16.84
C LEU A 20 -1.40 -6.11 15.42
N LEU A 21 -0.68 -5.18 14.79
CA LEU A 21 -0.17 -5.36 13.43
C LEU A 21 0.90 -6.45 13.36
N ARG A 22 1.69 -6.64 14.42
CA ARG A 22 2.62 -7.75 14.53
C ARG A 22 1.88 -9.08 14.56
N ASP A 23 0.84 -9.21 15.37
CA ASP A 23 0.02 -10.42 15.42
C ASP A 23 -0.63 -10.73 14.06
N GLU A 24 -1.12 -9.71 13.34
CA GLU A 24 -1.67 -9.89 11.99
C GLU A 24 -0.60 -10.28 10.98
N TYR A 25 0.61 -9.69 11.06
CA TYR A 25 1.73 -10.09 10.20
C TYR A 25 2.14 -11.55 10.42
N GLU A 26 2.26 -11.97 11.68
CA GLU A 26 2.60 -13.35 12.03
C GLU A 26 1.55 -14.35 11.52
N LYS A 27 0.28 -13.97 11.43
CA LYS A 27 -0.77 -14.79 10.82
C LYS A 27 -0.68 -14.79 9.30
N GLU A 28 -0.52 -13.62 8.67
CA GLU A 28 -0.50 -13.48 7.22
C GLU A 28 0.69 -14.22 6.60
N LYS A 29 1.88 -14.10 7.24
CA LYS A 29 3.13 -14.69 6.72
C LYS A 29 3.14 -16.21 6.70
N LEU A 30 2.26 -16.90 7.44
CA LEU A 30 2.10 -18.36 7.35
C LEU A 30 1.71 -18.84 5.95
N ASN A 31 1.13 -17.93 5.14
CA ASN A 31 0.73 -18.21 3.77
C ASN A 31 1.68 -17.58 2.74
N TYR A 32 2.78 -16.96 3.17
CA TYR A 32 3.73 -16.36 2.24
C TYR A 32 4.52 -17.44 1.49
N PRO A 33 4.81 -17.21 0.20
CA PRO A 33 5.68 -18.08 -0.55
C PRO A 33 7.14 -17.84 -0.14
N PHE A 34 8.00 -18.83 -0.39
CA PHE A 34 9.44 -18.74 -0.11
C PHE A 34 9.75 -18.41 1.36
N GLN A 35 10.87 -17.72 1.61
CA GLN A 35 11.25 -17.22 2.93
C GLN A 35 10.58 -15.86 3.15
N ASP A 36 9.80 -15.75 4.21
CA ASP A 36 9.14 -14.50 4.60
C ASP A 36 10.14 -13.46 5.11
N PRO A 37 10.01 -12.18 4.72
CA PRO A 37 10.72 -11.08 5.38
C PRO A 37 10.25 -10.87 6.82
N ASP A 38 11.12 -10.30 7.66
CA ASP A 38 10.77 -9.96 9.05
C ASP A 38 9.73 -8.81 9.12
N PHE A 39 9.04 -8.69 10.26
CA PHE A 39 8.13 -7.57 10.53
C PHE A 39 8.90 -6.27 10.82
N ASP A 40 8.52 -5.18 10.16
CA ASP A 40 9.02 -3.82 10.37
C ASP A 40 7.95 -2.96 11.06
N GLU A 41 8.11 -2.76 12.37
CA GLU A 41 7.16 -2.00 13.19
C GLU A 41 7.05 -0.52 12.77
N VAL A 42 8.13 0.07 12.25
CA VAL A 42 8.16 1.48 11.85
C VAL A 42 7.33 1.66 10.58
N ALA A 43 7.46 0.73 9.62
CA ALA A 43 6.67 0.73 8.40
C ALA A 43 5.20 0.42 8.66
N ALA A 44 4.90 -0.57 9.52
CA ALA A 44 3.54 -0.92 9.91
C ALA A 44 2.82 0.27 10.57
N LEU A 45 3.46 0.93 11.54
CA LEU A 45 2.90 2.10 12.20
C LEU A 45 2.75 3.28 11.23
N TRP A 46 3.71 3.50 10.33
CA TRP A 46 3.60 4.55 9.33
C TRP A 46 2.41 4.31 8.40
N GLY A 47 2.26 3.10 7.85
CA GLY A 47 1.15 2.75 6.96
C GLY A 47 -0.21 2.89 7.63
N SER A 48 -0.33 2.49 8.90
CA SER A 48 -1.58 2.63 9.66
C SER A 48 -1.96 4.09 9.90
N LYS A 49 -0.99 4.95 10.19
CA LYS A 49 -1.22 6.40 10.35
C LYS A 49 -1.69 7.05 9.05
N ILE A 50 -1.09 6.71 7.91
CA ILE A 50 -1.52 7.24 6.60
C ILE A 50 -2.99 6.90 6.35
N VAL A 51 -3.40 5.65 6.58
CA VAL A 51 -4.78 5.21 6.40
C VAL A 51 -5.73 5.86 7.40
N TYR A 52 -5.33 5.95 8.67
CA TYR A 52 -6.11 6.61 9.72
C TYR A 52 -6.41 8.06 9.36
N PHE A 53 -5.38 8.86 9.06
CA PHE A 53 -5.56 10.26 8.71
C PHE A 53 -6.32 10.44 7.41
N THR A 54 -6.09 9.59 6.39
CA THR A 54 -6.88 9.63 5.16
C THR A 54 -8.36 9.37 5.43
N THR A 55 -8.67 8.42 6.31
CA THR A 55 -10.07 8.14 6.72
C THR A 55 -10.69 9.34 7.42
N GLN A 56 -9.94 10.03 8.29
CA GLN A 56 -10.42 11.27 8.93
C GLN A 56 -10.76 12.34 7.88
N LEU A 57 -9.97 12.46 6.80
CA LEU A 57 -10.24 13.42 5.72
C LEU A 57 -11.48 13.11 4.90
N VAL A 58 -11.79 11.82 4.71
CA VAL A 58 -13.05 11.40 4.07
C VAL A 58 -14.25 11.82 4.92
N LEU A 59 -14.11 11.84 6.25
CA LEU A 59 -15.19 12.21 7.19
C LEU A 59 -15.29 13.72 7.43
N ASN A 60 -14.16 14.43 7.53
CA ASN A 60 -14.11 15.86 7.80
C ASN A 60 -12.88 16.52 7.16
N ARG A 61 -13.12 17.56 6.36
CA ARG A 61 -12.11 18.34 5.62
C ARG A 61 -11.57 19.57 6.34
N GLU A 62 -12.17 20.00 7.45
CA GLU A 62 -11.80 21.25 8.13
C GLU A 62 -10.31 21.31 8.50
N ASP A 63 -9.65 22.45 8.17
CA ASP A 63 -8.25 22.75 8.52
C ASP A 63 -7.16 21.79 7.99
N THR A 64 -7.42 21.07 6.89
CA THR A 64 -6.49 20.05 6.37
C THR A 64 -5.34 20.64 5.55
N ALA A 65 -5.60 21.63 4.70
CA ALA A 65 -4.64 22.10 3.70
C ALA A 65 -3.31 22.59 4.31
N SER A 66 -3.36 23.20 5.50
CA SER A 66 -2.17 23.69 6.21
C SER A 66 -1.40 22.60 6.97
N LYS A 67 -1.95 21.38 7.10
CA LYS A 67 -1.39 20.27 7.90
C LYS A 67 -0.98 19.05 7.06
N ILE A 68 -1.16 19.09 5.74
CA ILE A 68 -0.89 17.95 4.83
C ILE A 68 0.49 17.35 5.05
N SER A 69 1.55 18.18 5.08
CA SER A 69 2.93 17.70 5.26
C SER A 69 3.17 17.02 6.61
N THR A 70 2.43 17.41 7.64
CA THR A 70 2.54 16.86 8.99
C THR A 70 1.76 15.55 9.13
N LEU A 71 0.58 15.47 8.51
CA LEU A 71 -0.29 14.29 8.56
C LEU A 71 0.18 13.16 7.64
N PHE A 72 0.84 13.50 6.53
CA PHE A 72 1.28 12.53 5.53
C PHE A 72 2.80 12.64 5.28
N PRO A 73 3.65 12.40 6.30
CA PRO A 73 5.09 12.43 6.13
C PRO A 73 5.55 11.33 5.17
N ASP A 74 6.65 11.56 4.46
CA ASP A 74 7.31 10.48 3.70
C ASP A 74 7.84 9.41 4.65
N PHE A 75 7.91 8.18 4.18
CA PHE A 75 8.56 7.12 4.95
C PHE A 75 10.07 7.40 5.02
N GLY A 76 10.56 7.71 6.22
CA GLY A 76 11.93 8.21 6.45
C GLY A 76 12.98 7.14 6.75
N LYS A 77 12.68 5.86 6.50
CA LYS A 77 13.61 4.74 6.69
C LYS A 77 13.97 4.10 5.33
N PRO A 78 15.06 3.32 5.25
CA PRO A 78 15.38 2.56 4.05
C PRO A 78 14.21 1.67 3.64
N MET A 79 13.89 1.65 2.35
CA MET A 79 12.87 0.74 1.83
C MET A 79 13.44 -0.68 1.76
N THR A 80 12.74 -1.63 2.35
CA THR A 80 13.09 -3.06 2.37
C THR A 80 11.84 -3.90 2.08
N PRO A 81 11.99 -5.20 1.73
CA PRO A 81 10.84 -6.10 1.58
C PRO A 81 9.99 -6.17 2.86
N SER A 82 10.64 -6.23 4.03
CA SER A 82 10.01 -6.13 5.35
C SER A 82 9.16 -4.87 5.52
N ALA A 83 9.72 -3.71 5.18
CA ALA A 83 8.98 -2.44 5.27
C ALA A 83 7.78 -2.43 4.33
N MET A 84 7.95 -2.94 3.10
CA MET A 84 6.87 -3.01 2.10
C MET A 84 5.69 -3.85 2.61
N LEU A 85 5.94 -5.08 3.07
CA LEU A 85 4.90 -5.99 3.54
C LEU A 85 4.28 -5.53 4.85
N SER A 86 5.07 -4.93 5.75
CA SER A 86 4.57 -4.45 7.05
C SER A 86 3.69 -3.21 6.90
N ALA A 87 4.07 -2.25 6.05
CA ALA A 87 3.21 -1.09 5.75
C ALA A 87 1.92 -1.53 5.04
N ASP A 88 2.00 -2.54 4.18
CA ASP A 88 0.89 -3.04 3.38
C ASP A 88 -0.28 -3.56 4.20
N LEU A 89 -0.06 -4.04 5.44
CA LEU A 89 -1.11 -4.50 6.36
C LEU A 89 -2.27 -3.50 6.48
N CYS A 90 -1.94 -2.20 6.51
CA CYS A 90 -2.94 -1.14 6.47
C CYS A 90 -2.98 -0.46 5.09
N LEU A 91 -1.84 -0.17 4.49
CA LEU A 91 -1.77 0.68 3.30
C LEU A 91 -2.54 0.10 2.10
N ARG A 92 -2.80 -1.22 2.06
CA ARG A 92 -3.68 -1.87 1.08
C ARG A 92 -5.12 -1.34 1.04
N PHE A 93 -5.55 -0.62 2.08
CA PHE A 93 -6.87 0.03 2.15
C PHE A 93 -6.87 1.47 1.60
N LEU A 94 -5.69 2.06 1.37
CA LEU A 94 -5.56 3.43 0.85
C LEU A 94 -6.18 3.61 -0.55
N PRO A 95 -6.04 2.66 -1.51
CA PRO A 95 -6.72 2.75 -2.80
C PRO A 95 -8.22 3.02 -2.72
N GLN A 96 -8.94 2.35 -1.82
CA GLN A 96 -10.39 2.53 -1.70
C GLN A 96 -10.72 3.91 -1.12
N LEU A 97 -9.90 4.42 -0.19
CA LEU A 97 -10.06 5.77 0.35
C LEU A 97 -9.78 6.84 -0.70
N LEU A 98 -8.75 6.65 -1.54
CA LEU A 98 -8.46 7.53 -2.68
C LEU A 98 -9.64 7.63 -3.64
N LEU A 99 -10.29 6.51 -3.97
CA LEU A 99 -11.50 6.51 -4.79
C LEU A 99 -12.64 7.30 -4.14
N GLN A 100 -12.84 7.18 -2.82
CA GLN A 100 -13.84 8.00 -2.12
C GLN A 100 -13.52 9.49 -2.21
N LEU A 101 -12.26 9.86 -1.97
CA LEU A 101 -11.81 11.25 -2.06
C LEU A 101 -12.00 11.81 -3.48
N GLN A 102 -11.65 11.04 -4.51
CA GLN A 102 -11.85 11.42 -5.92
C GLN A 102 -13.33 11.63 -6.28
N HIS A 103 -14.23 10.82 -5.74
CA HIS A 103 -15.68 11.02 -5.94
C HIS A 103 -16.21 12.27 -5.24
N MET A 104 -15.60 12.68 -4.14
CA MET A 104 -15.97 13.89 -3.41
C MET A 104 -15.45 15.15 -4.11
N ASP A 105 -14.19 15.14 -4.52
CA ASP A 105 -13.53 16.20 -5.28
C ASP A 105 -12.34 15.60 -6.07
N ALA A 106 -12.48 15.57 -7.40
CA ALA A 106 -11.48 14.98 -8.29
C ALA A 106 -10.20 15.83 -8.42
N ASP A 107 -10.29 17.13 -8.10
CA ASP A 107 -9.17 18.07 -8.18
C ASP A 107 -8.52 18.30 -6.79
N ASP A 108 -8.85 17.46 -5.81
CA ASP A 108 -8.38 17.64 -4.45
C ASP A 108 -6.85 17.48 -4.35
N VAL A 109 -6.22 18.51 -3.79
CA VAL A 109 -4.76 18.60 -3.64
C VAL A 109 -4.13 17.47 -2.82
N ILE A 110 -4.92 16.71 -2.04
CA ILE A 110 -4.41 15.56 -1.27
C ILE A 110 -4.17 14.32 -2.14
N LEU A 111 -4.91 14.17 -3.25
CA LEU A 111 -4.84 12.99 -4.10
C LEU A 111 -3.41 12.71 -4.58
N PRO A 112 -2.68 13.66 -5.19
CA PRO A 112 -1.29 13.42 -5.61
C PRO A 112 -0.35 13.10 -4.44
N VAL A 113 -0.62 13.62 -3.24
CA VAL A 113 0.20 13.35 -2.04
C VAL A 113 0.05 11.88 -1.60
N LEU A 114 -1.17 11.36 -1.62
CA LEU A 114 -1.48 9.97 -1.24
C LEU A 114 -1.06 8.99 -2.34
N GLU A 115 -1.25 9.35 -3.61
CA GLU A 115 -0.73 8.56 -4.74
C GLU A 115 0.78 8.42 -4.68
N GLN A 116 1.51 9.47 -4.29
CA GLN A 116 2.96 9.39 -4.09
C GLN A 116 3.33 8.36 -3.02
N LYS A 117 2.51 8.16 -1.98
CA LYS A 117 2.73 7.11 -0.98
C LYS A 117 2.56 5.72 -1.59
N LEU A 118 1.57 5.54 -2.47
CA LEU A 118 1.41 4.29 -3.22
C LEU A 118 2.52 4.06 -4.26
N LYS A 119 3.14 5.12 -4.80
CA LYS A 119 4.37 4.98 -5.61
C LYS A 119 5.56 4.54 -4.78
N GLN A 120 5.68 5.06 -3.55
CA GLN A 120 6.72 4.65 -2.61
C GLN A 120 6.52 3.20 -2.13
N PHE A 121 5.26 2.76 -2.01
CA PHE A 121 4.86 1.41 -1.60
C PHE A 121 4.06 0.72 -2.72
N PRO A 122 4.71 0.37 -3.85
CA PRO A 122 4.05 -0.12 -5.07
C PRO A 122 3.17 -1.36 -4.86
N TYR A 123 3.48 -2.20 -3.87
CA TYR A 123 2.70 -3.40 -3.53
C TYR A 123 1.30 -3.09 -3.00
N SER A 124 1.15 -2.00 -2.23
CA SER A 124 -0.13 -1.58 -1.66
C SER A 124 -1.03 -0.85 -2.66
N GLY A 125 -0.46 -0.35 -3.74
CA GLY A 125 -1.22 0.32 -4.80
C GLY A 125 -1.83 -0.62 -5.83
N ILE A 126 -1.56 -1.94 -5.77
CA ILE A 126 -2.05 -2.91 -6.76
C ILE A 126 -3.58 -2.90 -6.81
N GLY A 127 -4.13 -2.81 -8.02
CA GLY A 127 -5.57 -2.68 -8.29
C GLY A 127 -6.09 -1.25 -8.32
N TYR A 128 -5.23 -0.25 -8.06
CA TYR A 128 -5.54 1.16 -8.22
C TYR A 128 -4.97 1.71 -9.52
N GLU A 129 -5.81 2.44 -10.27
CA GLU A 129 -5.40 3.13 -11.50
C GLU A 129 -4.75 4.47 -11.15
N MET A 130 -3.46 4.61 -11.47
CA MET A 130 -2.65 5.80 -11.21
C MET A 130 -1.51 5.86 -12.22
N ASN A 131 -0.91 7.04 -12.41
CA ASN A 131 0.27 7.15 -13.28
C ASN A 131 1.47 6.41 -12.65
N LEU A 132 1.97 5.35 -13.30
CA LEU A 132 3.12 4.55 -12.86
C LEU A 132 4.47 5.00 -13.46
N GLU A 133 4.52 6.17 -14.10
CA GLU A 133 5.76 6.72 -14.63
C GLU A 133 6.83 6.82 -13.53
N ASN A 134 8.03 6.30 -13.82
CA ASN A 134 9.17 6.22 -12.91
C ASN A 134 8.93 5.42 -11.63
N ILE A 135 7.98 4.48 -11.61
CA ILE A 135 7.81 3.58 -10.46
C ILE A 135 9.06 2.71 -10.28
N ASP A 136 9.61 2.71 -9.07
CA ASP A 136 10.76 1.88 -8.71
C ASP A 136 10.27 0.54 -8.16
N LEU A 137 10.56 -0.53 -8.89
CA LEU A 137 10.25 -1.90 -8.48
C LEU A 137 11.50 -2.67 -8.04
N SER A 138 12.67 -2.03 -7.90
CA SER A 138 13.92 -2.70 -7.51
C SER A 138 13.78 -3.46 -6.20
N ILE A 139 13.13 -2.86 -5.18
CA ILE A 139 12.91 -3.53 -3.89
C ILE A 139 11.93 -4.70 -4.02
N VAL A 140 10.84 -4.53 -4.77
CA VAL A 140 9.88 -5.62 -5.02
C VAL A 140 10.58 -6.83 -5.64
N LEU A 141 11.43 -6.58 -6.63
CA LEU A 141 12.15 -7.60 -7.40
C LEU A 141 13.42 -8.11 -6.71
N SER A 142 13.80 -7.52 -5.56
CA SER A 142 15.00 -7.93 -4.80
C SER A 142 14.77 -9.15 -3.91
N ASP A 143 13.51 -9.51 -3.67
CA ASP A 143 13.12 -10.60 -2.77
C ASP A 143 12.08 -11.51 -3.44
N SER A 144 12.30 -12.82 -3.39
CA SER A 144 11.46 -13.81 -4.08
C SER A 144 10.05 -13.89 -3.47
N CYS A 145 9.94 -13.73 -2.14
CA CYS A 145 8.65 -13.76 -1.46
C CYS A 145 7.79 -12.56 -1.90
N LEU A 146 8.33 -11.35 -1.77
CA LEU A 146 7.65 -10.12 -2.18
C LEU A 146 7.36 -10.09 -3.68
N THR A 147 8.28 -10.57 -4.52
CA THR A 147 8.06 -10.67 -5.97
C THR A 147 6.84 -11.55 -6.26
N GLN A 148 6.78 -12.74 -5.67
CA GLN A 148 5.68 -13.67 -5.93
C GLN A 148 4.34 -13.11 -5.42
N LEU A 149 4.31 -12.57 -4.20
CA LEU A 149 3.14 -11.90 -3.65
C LEU A 149 2.65 -10.75 -4.54
N PHE A 150 3.57 -9.96 -5.09
CA PHE A 150 3.25 -8.87 -6.02
C PHE A 150 2.59 -9.40 -7.30
N LEU A 151 3.16 -10.44 -7.92
CA LEU A 151 2.63 -11.05 -9.14
C LEU A 151 1.26 -11.70 -8.90
N ASP A 152 1.10 -12.38 -7.77
CA ASP A 152 -0.15 -13.01 -7.36
C ASP A 152 -1.25 -11.96 -7.20
N ARG A 153 -0.96 -10.87 -6.48
CA ARG A 153 -1.94 -9.79 -6.28
C ARG A 153 -2.25 -9.05 -7.58
N VAL A 154 -1.28 -8.80 -8.46
CA VAL A 154 -1.52 -8.21 -9.79
C VAL A 154 -2.44 -9.11 -10.62
N THR A 155 -2.24 -10.43 -10.55
CA THR A 155 -3.08 -11.42 -11.22
C THR A 155 -4.48 -11.48 -10.63
N GLU A 156 -4.61 -11.50 -9.30
CA GLU A 156 -5.88 -11.53 -8.57
C GLU A 156 -6.74 -10.30 -8.89
N LYS A 157 -6.13 -9.11 -8.86
CA LYS A 157 -6.81 -7.84 -9.13
C LYS A 157 -6.99 -7.53 -10.61
N LYS A 158 -6.40 -8.33 -11.51
CA LYS A 158 -6.35 -8.05 -12.96
C LYS A 158 -5.83 -6.64 -13.24
N ASP A 159 -4.81 -6.22 -12.50
CA ASP A 159 -4.24 -4.87 -12.58
C ASP A 159 -3.46 -4.69 -13.89
N LYS A 160 -4.15 -4.27 -14.96
CA LYS A 160 -3.56 -4.07 -16.29
C LYS A 160 -2.45 -3.03 -16.29
N ASN A 161 -2.53 -2.04 -15.40
CA ASN A 161 -1.57 -0.94 -15.30
C ASN A 161 -0.19 -1.49 -14.90
N ARG A 162 -0.14 -2.29 -13.82
CA ARG A 162 1.09 -2.97 -13.40
C ARG A 162 1.44 -4.18 -14.26
N GLY A 163 0.45 -4.95 -14.70
CA GLY A 163 0.64 -6.16 -15.51
C GLY A 163 1.24 -5.89 -16.89
N SER A 164 1.14 -4.65 -17.39
CA SER A 164 1.71 -4.24 -18.67
C SER A 164 3.13 -3.67 -18.56
N LEU A 165 3.67 -3.47 -17.35
CA LEU A 165 5.03 -2.97 -17.17
C LEU A 165 6.04 -3.95 -17.76
N GLU A 166 7.04 -3.45 -18.50
CA GLU A 166 8.03 -4.28 -19.21
C GLU A 166 8.75 -5.28 -18.30
N VAL A 167 9.01 -4.91 -17.05
CA VAL A 167 9.68 -5.78 -16.07
C VAL A 167 8.74 -6.80 -15.43
N ILE A 168 7.42 -6.54 -15.40
CA ILE A 168 6.43 -7.40 -14.73
C ILE A 168 5.81 -8.39 -15.70
N LYS A 169 5.47 -7.96 -16.93
CA LYS A 169 4.76 -8.79 -17.90
C LYS A 169 5.47 -10.14 -18.17
N PRO A 170 6.80 -10.20 -18.40
CA PRO A 170 7.48 -11.48 -18.60
C PRO A 170 7.42 -12.39 -17.37
N LEU A 171 7.46 -11.83 -16.16
CA LEU A 171 7.37 -12.58 -14.91
C LEU A 171 5.97 -13.19 -14.73
N LEU A 172 4.91 -12.43 -15.03
CA LEU A 172 3.54 -12.96 -15.03
C LEU A 172 3.38 -14.10 -16.03
N LEU A 173 3.87 -13.94 -17.26
CA LEU A 173 3.80 -14.98 -18.28
C LEU A 173 4.56 -16.25 -17.86
N ALA A 174 5.73 -16.09 -17.23
CA ALA A 174 6.48 -17.21 -16.67
C ALA A 174 5.71 -17.92 -15.55
N ASN A 175 5.08 -17.17 -14.64
CA ASN A 175 4.26 -17.73 -13.56
C ASN A 175 3.02 -18.48 -14.07
N PHE A 176 2.41 -18.02 -15.17
CA PHE A 176 1.22 -18.68 -15.72
C PHE A 176 1.54 -19.95 -16.50
N GLY A 177 2.73 -20.02 -17.14
CA GLY A 177 3.07 -21.08 -18.08
C GLY A 177 1.98 -21.28 -19.14
N ASP A 178 1.60 -22.54 -19.37
CA ASP A 178 0.56 -22.90 -20.35
C ASP A 178 -0.86 -22.46 -19.94
N TYR A 179 -1.05 -22.05 -18.68
CA TYR A 179 -2.35 -21.70 -18.11
C TYR A 179 -2.67 -20.20 -18.22
N LYS A 180 -1.94 -19.45 -19.07
CA LYS A 180 -2.17 -18.01 -19.31
C LYS A 180 -3.63 -17.69 -19.63
N THR A 181 -4.31 -18.53 -20.41
CA THR A 181 -5.73 -18.31 -20.77
C THR A 181 -6.70 -18.56 -19.61
N ILE A 182 -6.28 -19.32 -18.60
CA ILE A 182 -7.09 -19.56 -17.40
C ILE A 182 -6.84 -18.44 -16.38
N PHE A 183 -5.58 -18.07 -16.17
CA PHE A 183 -5.23 -17.04 -15.21
C PHE A 183 -5.56 -15.63 -15.71
N TRP A 184 -5.24 -15.29 -16.97
CA TRP A 184 -5.52 -13.97 -17.51
C TRP A 184 -5.46 -13.94 -19.05
N ASN A 185 -6.61 -14.13 -19.69
CA ASN A 185 -6.73 -14.13 -21.15
C ASN A 185 -6.18 -12.86 -21.83
N GLU A 186 -6.50 -11.70 -21.26
CA GLU A 186 -6.26 -10.38 -21.85
C GLU A 186 -4.84 -9.81 -21.66
N LEU A 187 -3.98 -10.49 -20.88
CA LEU A 187 -2.62 -10.00 -20.60
C LEU A 187 -1.68 -10.10 -21.80
#